data_AF-A0A4V1LN96-F1
#
_entry.id   AF-A0A4V1LN96-F1
#
_cell.length_a   1.000
_cell.length_b   1.000
_cell.length_c   1.000
_cell.angle_alpha   90.00
_cell.angle_beta   90.00
_cell.angle_gamma   90.00
#
_symmetry.space_group_name_H-M   'P 1'
#
loop_
_entity.id
_entity.type
_entity.pdbx_description
1 polymer ?
#
loop_
_entity_poly.entity_id
_entity_poly.type
_entity_poly.pdbx_seq_one_letter_code
_entity_poly.pdbx_strand_id
1 'polypeptide(L)'
;MYNNEIKLSDPFLIDRINTISECLDKIIEHSEWEVVTEKIQNYDFLDFSEREYEVFSLFSFLKISIDDTIKKELIIKIIDLTNKLTNHRLNFHYEFYHKMSSGQQNLVNFFSRLLWAKQDIDLRETIDGATISERIILFIDEGEITFHPEWQRRYFKEAIEFIEKLFTKRKVQLLITTHSPFVLSDLPKQNVVFLEKDNEGNAVKSSLENENTFGANIHDLLSNSFFMDSTIGEFASDKIKEIVNFYYEVVDGKSEKSIKYLNEEYLSKREKFHFIIDSVGDDVIKGILENHIEFIENNLLGKSYRQSRIAKLEKELMQLRRNND
;
A
#
# COMPACT_ATOMS: atom_id res chain seq x y z
N MET A 1 0.36 31.85 22.55
CA MET A 1 -1.07 31.67 22.87
C MET A 1 -1.88 32.04 21.65
N TYR A 2 -2.31 31.05 20.87
CA TYR A 2 -3.38 31.27 19.89
C TYR A 2 -4.69 31.33 20.69
N ASN A 3 -5.15 32.53 21.03
CA ASN A 3 -6.52 32.73 21.51
C ASN A 3 -7.46 32.67 20.31
N ASN A 4 -7.85 31.48 19.90
CA ASN A 4 -9.00 31.28 19.03
C ASN A 4 -10.30 31.47 19.84
N GLU A 5 -10.50 32.65 20.42
CA GLU A 5 -11.81 33.05 20.91
C GLU A 5 -12.67 33.41 19.69
N ILE A 6 -13.29 32.41 19.09
CA ILE A 6 -14.36 32.63 18.13
C ILE A 6 -15.55 33.12 18.94
N LYS A 7 -15.86 34.42 18.87
CA LYS A 7 -17.12 34.97 19.39
C LYS A 7 -18.27 34.45 18.55
N LEU A 8 -18.82 33.31 18.96
CA LEU A 8 -20.04 32.75 18.40
C LEU A 8 -21.22 33.62 18.83
N SER A 9 -21.84 34.31 17.87
CA SER A 9 -23.02 35.17 18.09
C SER A 9 -24.32 34.56 17.58
N ASP A 10 -24.25 33.40 16.92
CA ASP A 10 -25.40 32.67 16.40
C ASP A 10 -26.02 31.82 17.53
N PRO A 11 -27.22 32.17 18.04
CA PRO A 11 -27.86 31.46 19.14
C PRO A 11 -28.15 29.99 18.81
N PHE A 12 -28.40 29.67 17.54
CA PHE A 12 -28.71 28.30 17.12
C PHE A 12 -27.46 27.42 17.10
N LEU A 13 -26.32 27.99 16.72
CA LEU A 13 -25.05 27.28 16.76
C LEU A 13 -24.58 27.06 18.21
N ILE A 14 -24.77 28.04 19.10
CA ILE A 14 -24.51 27.91 20.54
C ILE A 14 -25.37 26.80 21.15
N ASP A 15 -26.68 26.79 20.87
CA ASP A 15 -27.60 25.75 21.36
C ASP A 15 -27.19 24.34 20.94
N ARG A 16 -26.78 24.17 19.68
CA ARG A 16 -26.27 22.89 19.17
C ARG A 16 -24.96 22.46 19.82
N ILE A 17 -24.03 23.39 20.04
CA ILE A 17 -22.76 23.10 20.74
C ILE A 17 -23.05 22.69 22.20
N ASN A 18 -23.94 23.40 22.88
CA ASN A 18 -24.35 23.06 24.25
C ASN A 18 -25.00 21.68 24.28
N THR A 19 -25.86 21.35 23.31
CA THR A 19 -26.49 20.03 23.21
C THR A 19 -25.45 18.92 23.02
N ILE A 20 -24.39 19.15 22.24
CA ILE A 20 -23.28 18.19 22.11
C ILE A 20 -22.52 18.06 23.44
N SER A 21 -22.24 19.18 24.11
CA SER A 21 -21.59 19.18 25.43
C SER A 21 -22.39 18.35 26.44
N GLU A 22 -23.71 18.57 26.53
CA GLU A 22 -24.57 17.79 27.42
C GLU A 22 -24.59 16.29 27.09
N CYS A 23 -24.49 15.92 25.81
CA CYS A 23 -24.38 14.51 25.41
C CYS A 23 -23.03 13.92 25.85
N LEU A 24 -21.94 14.69 25.74
CA LEU A 24 -20.62 14.27 26.23
C LEU A 24 -20.61 14.10 27.75
N ASP A 25 -21.20 15.04 28.49
CA ASP A 25 -21.32 14.97 29.94
C ASP A 25 -22.08 13.71 30.37
N LYS A 26 -23.19 13.39 29.69
CA LYS A 26 -23.95 12.15 29.94
C LYS A 26 -23.14 10.89 29.65
N ILE A 27 -22.34 10.87 28.59
CA ILE A 27 -21.45 9.74 28.31
C ILE A 27 -20.45 9.56 29.45
N ILE A 28 -19.87 10.66 29.94
CA ILE A 28 -18.95 10.65 31.08
C ILE A 28 -19.61 10.12 32.35
N GLU A 29 -20.82 10.58 32.66
CA GLU A 29 -21.59 10.15 33.84
C GLU A 29 -21.96 8.66 33.80
N HIS A 30 -22.30 8.13 32.62
CA HIS A 30 -22.67 6.72 32.46
C HIS A 30 -21.46 5.81 32.24
N SER A 31 -20.25 6.37 32.22
CA SER A 31 -19.02 5.59 32.02
C SER A 31 -18.44 5.13 33.35
N GLU A 32 -18.05 3.85 33.40
CA GLU A 32 -17.23 3.34 34.48
C GLU A 32 -15.78 3.73 34.20
N TRP A 33 -15.15 4.39 35.17
CA TRP A 33 -13.78 4.84 35.06
C TRP A 33 -12.84 3.73 35.55
N GLU A 34 -12.11 3.14 34.62
CA GLU A 34 -11.04 2.18 34.95
C GLU A 34 -9.70 2.92 35.00
N VAL A 35 -8.97 2.74 36.10
CA VAL A 35 -7.58 3.18 36.18
C VAL A 35 -6.72 2.17 35.44
N VAL A 36 -6.33 2.50 34.21
CA VAL A 36 -5.40 1.67 33.43
C VAL A 36 -3.98 1.98 33.90
N THR A 37 -3.29 0.96 34.42
CA THR A 37 -1.85 1.05 34.69
C THR A 37 -1.10 0.44 33.51
N GLU A 38 -0.57 1.28 32.63
CA GLU A 38 0.33 0.81 31.58
C GLU A 38 1.77 0.76 32.11
N LYS A 39 2.45 -0.35 31.85
CA LYS A 39 3.88 -0.45 32.07
C LYS A 39 4.58 0.21 30.89
N ILE A 40 5.16 1.38 31.14
CA ILE A 40 6.13 2.02 30.25
C ILE A 40 7.19 0.97 29.88
N GLN A 41 7.26 0.61 28.60
CA GLN A 41 8.25 -0.33 28.11
C GLN A 41 9.51 0.45 27.71
N ASN A 42 10.26 0.94 28.69
CA ASN A 42 11.68 1.12 28.44
C ASN A 42 12.57 0.96 29.68
N TYR A 43 13.65 0.19 29.49
CA TYR A 43 14.65 -0.16 30.50
C TYR A 43 15.78 0.87 30.59
N ASP A 44 15.84 1.86 29.70
CA ASP A 44 16.83 2.95 29.73
C ASP A 44 16.15 4.32 29.86
N PHE A 45 16.13 4.81 31.10
CA PHE A 45 15.53 6.09 31.53
C PHE A 45 16.32 7.35 31.09
N LEU A 46 17.02 7.29 29.95
CA LEU A 46 17.93 8.35 29.49
C LEU A 46 17.38 9.20 28.33
N ASP A 47 16.34 8.74 27.62
CA ASP A 47 15.74 9.51 26.52
C ASP A 47 14.42 10.16 26.98
N PHE A 48 14.46 11.47 27.25
CA PHE A 48 13.31 12.25 27.71
C PHE A 48 12.18 12.31 26.68
N SER A 49 12.50 12.16 25.39
CA SER A 49 11.54 12.30 24.28
C SER A 49 10.53 11.14 24.21
N GLU A 50 10.99 9.91 24.41
CA GLU A 50 10.13 8.72 24.42
C GLU A 50 9.22 8.70 25.65
N ARG A 51 9.76 9.09 26.82
CA ARG A 51 8.96 9.20 28.05
C ARG A 51 7.84 10.22 27.91
N GLU A 52 8.14 11.40 27.37
CA GLU A 52 7.12 12.43 27.14
C GLU A 52 6.07 11.96 26.14
N TYR A 53 6.47 11.22 25.10
CA TYR A 53 5.55 10.65 24.12
C TYR A 53 4.63 9.58 24.73
N GLU A 54 5.17 8.66 25.51
CA GLU A 54 4.38 7.62 26.20
C GLU A 54 3.43 8.23 27.24
N VAL A 55 3.90 9.19 28.04
CA VAL A 55 3.04 9.91 29.00
C VAL A 55 1.97 10.71 28.26
N PHE A 56 2.30 11.39 27.16
CA PHE A 56 1.34 12.12 26.35
C PHE A 56 0.29 11.19 25.73
N SER A 57 0.69 9.98 25.32
CA SER A 57 -0.22 8.98 24.78
C SER A 57 -1.31 8.60 25.79
N LEU A 58 -1.00 8.54 27.09
CA LEU A 58 -1.99 8.23 28.13
C LEU A 58 -3.09 9.30 28.28
N PHE A 59 -2.81 10.54 27.88
CA PHE A 59 -3.74 11.67 28.03
C PHE A 59 -4.38 12.14 26.72
N SER A 60 -3.94 11.60 25.57
CA SER A 60 -4.37 12.09 24.25
C SER A 60 -5.69 11.48 23.76
N PHE A 61 -6.15 10.38 24.37
CA PHE A 61 -7.36 9.68 23.93
C PHE A 61 -8.32 9.36 25.06
N LEU A 62 -9.61 9.45 24.76
CA LEU A 62 -10.70 8.94 25.61
C LEU A 62 -11.19 7.62 25.02
N LYS A 63 -11.09 6.53 25.79
CA LYS A 63 -11.58 5.21 25.39
C LYS A 63 -12.94 4.96 26.03
N ILE A 64 -13.99 4.89 25.21
CA ILE A 64 -15.37 4.62 25.66
C ILE A 64 -15.78 3.22 25.18
N SER A 65 -16.23 2.36 26.09
CA SER A 65 -16.92 1.12 25.69
C SER A 65 -18.32 1.47 25.16
N ILE A 66 -18.69 0.84 24.04
CA ILE A 66 -19.99 1.02 23.35
C ILE A 66 -20.86 -0.23 23.55
N ASP A 67 -20.56 -1.04 24.56
CA ASP A 67 -21.30 -2.28 24.83
C ASP A 67 -22.66 -1.99 25.49
N ASP A 68 -22.81 -0.79 26.05
CA ASP A 68 -24.05 -0.28 26.65
C ASP A 68 -24.93 0.45 25.64
N THR A 69 -26.23 0.13 25.62
CA THR A 69 -27.22 0.69 24.68
C THR A 69 -27.34 2.21 24.81
N ILE A 70 -27.28 2.76 26.02
CA ILE A 70 -27.41 4.21 26.27
C ILE A 70 -26.17 4.93 25.72
N LYS A 71 -24.97 4.41 25.99
CA LYS A 71 -23.72 4.98 25.44
C LYS A 71 -23.73 4.98 23.92
N LYS A 72 -24.21 3.89 23.31
CA LYS A 72 -24.34 3.77 21.86
C LYS A 72 -25.30 4.82 21.27
N GLU A 73 -26.47 5.00 21.89
CA GLU A 73 -27.44 6.01 21.47
C GLU A 73 -26.87 7.43 21.59
N LEU A 74 -26.17 7.74 22.68
CA LEU A 74 -25.52 9.03 22.88
C LEU A 74 -24.42 9.30 21.84
N ILE A 75 -23.59 8.31 21.52
CA ILE A 75 -22.55 8.44 20.48
C ILE A 75 -23.18 8.67 19.11
N ILE A 76 -24.22 7.91 18.75
CA ILE A 76 -24.96 8.11 17.50
C ILE A 76 -25.54 9.54 17.44
N LYS A 77 -26.09 10.03 18.55
CA LYS A 77 -26.63 11.39 18.65
C LYS A 77 -25.55 12.46 18.49
N ILE A 78 -24.38 12.28 19.09
CA ILE A 78 -23.24 13.21 18.92
C ILE A 78 -22.80 13.24 17.46
N ILE A 79 -22.68 12.08 16.80
CA ILE A 79 -22.32 12.00 15.38
C ILE A 79 -23.35 12.75 14.52
N ASP A 80 -24.64 12.52 14.75
CA ASP A 80 -25.72 13.19 14.01
C ASP A 80 -25.71 14.72 14.22
N LEU A 81 -25.57 15.18 15.47
CA LEU A 81 -25.49 16.61 15.78
C LEU A 81 -24.25 17.26 15.15
N THR A 82 -23.11 16.57 15.17
CA THR A 82 -21.85 17.04 14.58
C THR A 82 -21.97 17.13 13.05
N ASN A 83 -22.60 16.14 12.42
CA ASN A 83 -22.89 16.18 10.99
C ASN A 83 -23.83 17.35 10.64
N LYS A 84 -24.89 17.56 11.42
CA LYS A 84 -25.81 18.70 11.23
C LYS A 84 -25.12 20.05 11.42
N LEU A 85 -24.22 20.18 12.40
CA LEU A 85 -23.42 21.38 12.64
C LEU A 85 -22.49 21.70 11.47
N THR A 86 -21.88 20.68 10.89
CA THR A 86 -20.98 20.83 9.75
C THR A 86 -21.70 20.86 8.40
N ASN A 87 -23.03 20.96 8.41
CA ASN A 87 -23.88 20.94 7.21
C ASN A 87 -23.60 19.73 6.31
N HIS A 88 -23.40 18.56 6.92
CA HIS A 88 -23.06 17.30 6.26
C HIS A 88 -21.80 17.41 5.38
N ARG A 89 -20.84 18.26 5.77
CA ARG A 89 -19.54 18.41 5.06
C ARG A 89 -18.40 17.66 5.72
N LEU A 90 -18.62 17.02 6.88
CA LEU A 90 -17.67 16.08 7.43
C LEU A 90 -17.65 14.83 6.57
N ASN A 91 -16.57 14.64 5.82
CA ASN A 91 -16.29 13.37 5.17
C ASN A 91 -16.21 12.30 6.27
N PHE A 92 -17.05 11.26 6.18
CA PHE A 92 -17.01 10.17 7.14
C PHE A 92 -15.63 9.49 7.05
N HIS A 93 -14.82 9.67 8.08
CA HIS A 93 -13.55 9.00 8.27
C HIS A 93 -13.47 8.61 9.73
N TYR A 94 -13.34 7.31 9.97
CA TYR A 94 -13.16 6.78 11.31
C TYR A 94 -11.80 6.07 11.38
N GLU A 95 -11.11 6.28 12.50
CA GLU A 95 -9.85 5.61 12.80
C GLU A 95 -10.04 4.71 14.03
N PHE A 96 -9.99 3.40 13.80
CA PHE A 96 -10.06 2.41 14.87
C PHE A 96 -8.65 2.16 15.41
N TYR A 97 -8.25 2.95 16.40
CA TYR A 97 -6.92 2.86 16.99
C TYR A 97 -6.62 1.44 17.52
N HIS A 98 -5.49 0.86 17.09
CA HIS A 98 -4.93 -0.44 17.51
C HIS A 98 -5.81 -1.69 17.34
N LYS A 99 -6.85 -1.64 16.49
CA LYS A 99 -7.73 -2.81 16.26
C LYS A 99 -7.72 -3.32 14.82
N MET A 100 -7.20 -2.54 13.87
CA MET A 100 -7.23 -2.85 12.45
C MET A 100 -5.92 -2.47 11.78
N SER A 101 -5.53 -3.22 10.74
CA SER A 101 -4.47 -2.77 9.84
C SER A 101 -4.96 -1.60 8.98
N SER A 102 -4.04 -0.81 8.43
CA SER A 102 -4.36 0.30 7.53
C SER A 102 -5.26 -0.11 6.37
N GLY A 103 -4.98 -1.27 5.74
CA GLY A 103 -5.79 -1.82 4.67
C GLY A 103 -7.22 -2.17 5.10
N GLN A 104 -7.40 -2.76 6.30
CA GLN A 104 -8.73 -3.05 6.84
C GLN A 104 -9.51 -1.77 7.10
N GLN A 105 -8.86 -0.77 7.71
CA GLN A 105 -9.47 0.52 8.00
C GLN A 105 -9.87 1.26 6.72
N ASN A 106 -9.01 1.25 5.70
CA ASN A 106 -9.33 1.89 4.42
C ASN A 106 -10.47 1.17 3.69
N LEU A 107 -10.55 -0.16 3.78
CA LEU A 107 -11.68 -0.92 3.24
C LEU A 107 -13.01 -0.53 3.91
N VAL A 108 -13.04 -0.46 5.25
CA VAL A 108 -14.24 -0.01 5.99
C VAL A 108 -14.60 1.42 5.63
N ASN A 109 -13.61 2.32 5.59
CA ASN A 109 -13.82 3.72 5.24
C ASN A 109 -14.34 3.89 3.81
N PHE A 110 -13.83 3.12 2.85
CA PHE A 110 -14.25 3.17 1.45
C PHE A 110 -15.75 2.89 1.31
N PHE A 111 -16.24 1.75 1.81
CA PHE A 111 -17.65 1.40 1.73
C PHE A 111 -18.54 2.31 2.59
N SER A 112 -18.05 2.75 3.75
CA SER A 112 -18.78 3.68 4.62
C SER A 112 -19.00 5.04 3.95
N ARG A 113 -18.00 5.55 3.22
CA ARG A 113 -18.11 6.80 2.46
C ARG A 113 -19.11 6.72 1.31
N LEU A 114 -19.15 5.58 0.61
CA LEU A 114 -20.16 5.35 -0.42
C LEU A 114 -21.57 5.38 0.19
N LEU A 115 -21.78 4.65 1.29
CA LEU A 115 -23.07 4.63 2.00
C LEU A 115 -23.47 6.03 2.47
N TRP A 116 -22.54 6.76 3.06
CA TRP A 116 -22.74 8.14 3.50
C TRP A 116 -23.12 9.06 2.34
N ALA A 117 -22.43 8.97 1.20
CA ALA A 117 -22.72 9.78 0.02
C ALA A 117 -24.14 9.53 -0.50
N LYS A 118 -24.59 8.26 -0.51
CA LYS A 118 -25.98 7.93 -0.86
C LYS A 118 -26.96 8.58 0.11
N GLN A 119 -26.71 8.52 1.41
CA GLN A 119 -27.60 9.09 2.42
C GLN A 119 -27.70 10.61 2.30
N ASP A 120 -26.58 11.29 2.05
CA ASP A 120 -26.55 12.74 1.83
C ASP A 120 -27.32 13.14 0.55
N ILE A 121 -27.16 12.38 -0.55
CA ILE A 121 -27.93 12.60 -1.78
C ILE A 121 -29.43 12.45 -1.50
N ASP A 122 -29.85 11.33 -0.89
CA ASP A 122 -31.26 11.08 -0.61
C ASP A 122 -31.84 12.17 0.30
N LEU A 123 -31.10 12.62 1.32
CA LEU A 123 -31.53 13.69 2.22
C LEU A 123 -31.75 15.00 1.47
N ARG A 124 -30.83 15.40 0.58
CA ARG A 124 -30.95 16.64 -0.21
C ARG A 124 -32.15 16.63 -1.15
N GLU A 125 -32.53 15.44 -1.62
CA GLU A 125 -33.69 15.27 -2.49
C GLU A 125 -35.03 15.28 -1.74
N THR A 126 -35.02 15.13 -0.41
CA THR A 126 -36.24 15.32 0.41
C THR A 126 -36.59 16.79 0.67
N ILE A 127 -35.70 17.72 0.34
CA ILE A 127 -35.93 19.15 0.53
C ILE A 127 -36.97 19.63 -0.48
N ASP A 128 -37.93 20.45 -0.03
CA ASP A 128 -39.01 20.95 -0.88
C ASP A 128 -38.44 21.74 -2.08
N GLY A 129 -38.91 21.41 -3.28
CA GLY A 129 -38.39 21.93 -4.55
C GLY A 129 -37.10 21.29 -5.07
N ALA A 130 -36.55 20.27 -4.42
CA ALA A 130 -35.36 19.56 -4.91
C ALA A 130 -35.65 18.70 -6.15
N THR A 131 -34.67 18.58 -7.04
CA THR A 131 -34.73 17.70 -8.22
C THR A 131 -34.13 16.35 -7.87
N ILE A 132 -34.86 15.27 -8.19
CA ILE A 132 -34.35 13.90 -8.04
C ILE A 132 -33.31 13.65 -9.13
N SER A 133 -32.10 13.28 -8.72
CA SER A 133 -30.98 13.02 -9.62
C SER A 133 -31.04 11.60 -10.17
N GLU A 134 -31.43 11.46 -11.43
CA GLU A 134 -31.42 10.17 -12.15
C GLU A 134 -30.01 9.64 -12.46
N ARG A 135 -29.00 10.52 -12.41
CA ARG A 135 -27.61 10.23 -12.77
C ARG A 135 -26.66 10.66 -11.66
N ILE A 136 -25.68 9.82 -11.38
CA ILE A 136 -24.61 10.09 -10.42
C ILE A 136 -23.27 9.90 -11.13
N ILE A 137 -22.35 10.83 -10.89
CA ILE A 137 -20.94 10.68 -11.26
C ILE A 137 -20.17 10.48 -9.96
N LEU A 138 -19.48 9.35 -9.82
CA LEU A 138 -18.61 9.07 -8.69
C LEU A 138 -17.16 9.21 -9.13
N PHE A 139 -16.43 10.03 -8.39
CA PHE A 139 -14.98 10.18 -8.50
C PHE A 139 -14.32 9.37 -7.38
N ILE A 140 -13.41 8.49 -7.74
CA ILE A 140 -12.66 7.68 -6.80
C ILE A 140 -11.18 7.83 -7.13
N ASP A 141 -10.44 8.37 -6.17
CA ASP A 141 -9.00 8.54 -6.30
C ASP A 141 -8.28 7.45 -5.52
N GLU A 142 -7.61 6.54 -6.23
CA GLU A 142 -6.84 5.43 -5.69
C GLU A 142 -7.59 4.66 -4.58
N GLY A 143 -8.84 4.27 -4.86
CA GLY A 143 -9.74 3.70 -3.85
C GLY A 143 -9.29 2.37 -3.26
N GLU A 144 -8.33 1.71 -3.90
CA GLU A 144 -7.67 0.47 -3.49
C GLU A 144 -6.31 0.70 -2.81
N ILE A 145 -5.88 1.95 -2.61
CA ILE A 145 -4.61 2.25 -1.96
C ILE A 145 -4.54 1.57 -0.60
N THR A 146 -3.36 1.04 -0.24
CA THR A 146 -3.08 0.26 0.99
C THR A 146 -3.72 -1.12 1.08
N PHE A 147 -4.54 -1.52 0.11
CA PHE A 147 -5.14 -2.85 0.14
C PHE A 147 -4.08 -3.92 -0.10
N HIS A 148 -4.25 -5.06 0.58
CA HIS A 148 -3.47 -6.27 0.28
C HIS A 148 -3.68 -6.64 -1.21
N PRO A 149 -2.68 -7.19 -1.94
CA PRO A 149 -2.81 -7.51 -3.36
C PRO A 149 -4.07 -8.32 -3.72
N GLU A 150 -4.42 -9.31 -2.90
CA GLU A 150 -5.65 -10.10 -3.09
C GLU A 150 -6.93 -9.27 -2.98
N TRP A 151 -6.93 -8.19 -2.19
CA TRP A 151 -8.05 -7.25 -2.10
C TRP A 151 -8.04 -6.27 -3.25
N GLN A 152 -6.88 -5.81 -3.73
CA GLN A 152 -6.79 -5.01 -4.96
C GLN A 152 -7.35 -5.79 -6.16
N ARG A 153 -7.04 -7.09 -6.26
CA ARG A 153 -7.58 -8.00 -7.30
C ARG A 153 -9.11 -8.12 -7.28
N ARG A 154 -9.74 -7.95 -6.12
CA ARG A 154 -11.20 -8.07 -5.95
C ARG A 154 -11.90 -6.72 -5.90
N TYR A 155 -11.14 -5.64 -5.76
CA TYR A 155 -11.63 -4.31 -5.45
C TYR A 155 -12.68 -3.83 -6.44
N PHE A 156 -12.38 -3.88 -7.74
CA PHE A 156 -13.26 -3.31 -8.75
C PHE A 156 -14.61 -4.04 -8.79
N LYS A 157 -14.57 -5.38 -8.75
CA LYS A 157 -15.76 -6.22 -8.64
C LYS A 157 -16.61 -5.86 -7.42
N GLU A 158 -15.99 -5.83 -6.23
CA GLU A 158 -16.71 -5.57 -4.98
C GLU A 158 -17.26 -4.13 -4.92
N ALA A 159 -16.51 -3.16 -5.43
CA ALA A 159 -16.95 -1.77 -5.54
C ALA A 159 -18.18 -1.65 -6.44
N ILE A 160 -18.16 -2.25 -7.64
CA ILE A 160 -19.31 -2.23 -8.55
C ILE A 160 -20.52 -2.91 -7.91
N GLU A 161 -20.36 -4.12 -7.38
CA GLU A 161 -21.48 -4.85 -6.76
C GLU A 161 -22.10 -4.06 -5.60
N PHE A 162 -21.29 -3.34 -4.84
CA PHE A 162 -21.77 -2.48 -3.77
C PHE A 162 -22.50 -1.25 -4.30
N ILE A 163 -21.92 -0.55 -5.28
CA ILE A 163 -22.48 0.67 -5.89
C ILE A 163 -23.83 0.36 -6.58
N GLU A 164 -23.93 -0.76 -7.30
CA GLU A 164 -25.18 -1.20 -7.94
C GLU A 164 -26.30 -1.43 -6.93
N LYS A 165 -25.99 -2.08 -5.79
CA LYS A 165 -26.93 -2.28 -4.68
C LYS A 165 -27.31 -0.96 -4.00
N LEU A 166 -26.38 -0.01 -3.95
CA LEU A 166 -26.58 1.25 -3.26
C LEU A 166 -27.46 2.23 -4.06
N PHE A 167 -27.29 2.25 -5.38
CA PHE A 167 -27.90 3.20 -6.32
C PHE A 167 -28.84 2.53 -7.36
N THR A 168 -29.65 1.56 -6.93
CA THR A 168 -30.51 0.71 -7.78
C THR A 168 -31.44 1.42 -8.77
N LYS A 169 -31.81 2.68 -8.52
CA LYS A 169 -32.73 3.46 -9.36
C LYS A 169 -32.04 4.56 -10.17
N ARG A 170 -30.71 4.58 -10.20
CA ARG A 170 -29.92 5.68 -10.77
C ARG A 170 -28.89 5.13 -11.73
N LYS A 171 -28.55 5.90 -12.76
CA LYS A 171 -27.41 5.58 -13.65
C LYS A 171 -26.14 6.13 -13.02
N VAL A 172 -25.15 5.27 -12.80
CA VAL A 172 -23.88 5.66 -12.20
C VAL A 172 -22.77 5.65 -13.24
N GLN A 173 -22.04 6.74 -13.34
CA GLN A 173 -20.76 6.82 -14.08
C GLN A 173 -19.63 6.84 -13.06
N LEU A 174 -18.64 5.96 -13.24
CA LEU A 174 -17.44 5.91 -12.40
C LEU A 174 -16.28 6.57 -13.14
N LEU A 175 -15.56 7.44 -12.44
CA LEU A 175 -14.27 8.00 -12.85
C LEU A 175 -13.26 7.63 -11.77
N ILE A 176 -12.32 6.76 -12.13
CA ILE A 176 -11.35 6.16 -11.21
C ILE A 176 -9.94 6.53 -11.66
N THR A 177 -9.11 6.98 -10.73
CA THR A 177 -7.65 7.05 -10.89
C THR A 177 -7.02 5.93 -10.08
N THR A 178 -6.00 5.28 -10.64
CA THR A 178 -5.39 4.09 -10.04
C THR A 178 -3.96 3.91 -10.55
N HIS A 179 -3.08 3.45 -9.65
CA HIS A 179 -1.77 2.91 -9.98
C HIS A 179 -1.74 1.37 -9.91
N SER A 180 -2.92 0.73 -9.79
CA SER A 180 -3.03 -0.72 -9.61
C SER A 180 -3.20 -1.43 -10.96
N PRO A 181 -2.29 -2.36 -11.33
CA PRO A 181 -2.46 -3.19 -12.52
C PRO A 181 -3.65 -4.16 -12.40
N PHE A 182 -4.10 -4.45 -11.18
CA PHE A 182 -5.28 -5.27 -10.96
C PHE A 182 -6.57 -4.57 -11.39
N VAL A 183 -6.71 -3.28 -11.07
CA VAL A 183 -7.87 -2.49 -11.50
C VAL A 183 -7.85 -2.29 -13.01
N LEU A 184 -6.66 -2.05 -13.56
CA LEU A 184 -6.48 -1.91 -15.00
C LEU A 184 -6.86 -3.20 -15.76
N SER A 185 -6.53 -4.38 -15.21
CA SER A 185 -6.83 -5.66 -15.86
C SER A 185 -8.33 -6.03 -15.84
N ASP A 186 -9.14 -5.42 -14.98
CA ASP A 186 -10.59 -5.59 -14.98
C ASP A 186 -11.31 -4.69 -16.01
N LEU A 187 -10.59 -3.74 -16.63
CA LEU A 187 -11.16 -2.74 -17.52
C LEU A 187 -10.78 -2.99 -18.99
N PRO A 188 -11.72 -2.85 -19.94
CA PRO A 188 -11.39 -2.81 -21.36
C PRO A 188 -10.68 -1.50 -21.69
N LYS A 189 -9.72 -1.54 -22.63
CA LYS A 189 -8.86 -0.39 -22.95
C LYS A 189 -9.61 0.87 -23.38
N GLN A 190 -10.81 0.71 -23.96
CA GLN A 190 -11.65 1.83 -24.38
C GLN A 190 -12.15 2.68 -23.21
N ASN A 191 -12.13 2.11 -22.00
CA ASN A 191 -12.53 2.77 -20.76
C ASN A 191 -11.33 3.28 -19.96
N VAL A 192 -10.12 3.23 -20.53
CA VAL A 192 -8.87 3.60 -19.87
C VAL A 192 -8.24 4.79 -20.59
N VAL A 193 -7.75 5.75 -19.82
CA VAL A 193 -6.92 6.85 -20.31
C VAL A 193 -5.59 6.79 -19.60
N PHE A 194 -4.52 6.50 -20.33
CA PHE A 194 -3.16 6.55 -19.82
C PHE A 194 -2.64 7.98 -19.82
N LEU A 195 -1.99 8.36 -18.73
CA LEU A 195 -1.41 9.69 -18.54
C LEU A 195 0.10 9.56 -18.37
N GLU A 196 0.85 10.38 -19.11
CA GLU A 196 2.31 10.52 -19.00
C GLU A 196 2.68 11.98 -18.78
N LYS A 197 3.92 12.25 -18.36
CA LYS A 197 4.44 13.62 -18.26
C LYS A 197 5.19 13.96 -19.54
N ASP A 198 4.88 15.13 -20.11
CA ASP A 198 5.69 15.66 -21.20
C ASP A 198 7.04 16.23 -20.70
N ASN A 199 7.87 16.71 -21.63
CA ASN A 199 9.18 17.30 -21.30
C ASN A 199 9.10 18.55 -20.41
N GLU A 200 7.93 19.18 -20.29
CA GLU A 200 7.67 20.36 -19.46
C GLU A 200 7.05 19.97 -18.10
N GLY A 201 6.76 18.68 -17.89
CA GLY A 201 6.16 18.15 -16.67
C GLY A 201 4.63 18.20 -16.65
N ASN A 202 3.96 18.56 -17.75
CA ASN A 202 2.50 18.57 -17.84
C ASN A 202 1.96 17.15 -18.07
N ALA A 203 0.77 16.87 -17.54
CA ALA A 203 0.08 15.62 -17.81
C ALA A 203 -0.50 15.62 -19.23
N VAL A 204 -0.07 14.66 -20.05
CA VAL A 204 -0.54 14.45 -21.41
C VAL A 204 -1.07 13.03 -21.57
N LYS A 205 -1.95 12.82 -22.55
CA LYS A 205 -2.44 11.49 -22.88
C LYS A 205 -1.31 10.67 -23.50
N SER A 206 -1.06 9.49 -22.94
CA SER A 206 -0.01 8.61 -23.47
C SER A 206 -0.39 7.98 -24.79
N SER A 207 0.64 7.70 -25.59
CA SER A 207 0.57 7.00 -26.88
C SER A 207 0.30 5.49 -26.77
N LEU A 208 0.27 4.91 -25.56
CA LEU A 208 0.04 3.48 -25.26
C LEU A 208 -1.35 2.92 -25.63
N GLU A 209 -2.13 3.60 -26.48
CA GLU A 209 -3.51 3.22 -26.85
C GLU A 209 -3.68 1.81 -27.46
N ASN A 210 -2.59 1.14 -27.83
CA ASN A 210 -2.63 -0.13 -28.54
C ASN A 210 -2.73 -1.36 -27.63
N GLU A 211 -2.50 -1.25 -26.33
CA GLU A 211 -2.53 -2.43 -25.44
C GLU A 211 -3.92 -2.78 -24.94
N ASN A 212 -4.29 -4.06 -25.05
CA ASN A 212 -5.52 -4.57 -24.48
C ASN A 212 -5.28 -4.85 -23.00
N THR A 213 -6.05 -4.18 -22.14
CA THR A 213 -5.88 -4.24 -20.68
C THR A 213 -6.72 -5.35 -20.04
N PHE A 214 -7.91 -5.63 -20.57
CA PHE A 214 -8.84 -6.59 -19.97
C PHE A 214 -8.26 -8.02 -19.95
N GLY A 215 -8.09 -8.57 -18.74
CA GLY A 215 -7.51 -9.89 -18.50
C GLY A 215 -6.02 -10.00 -18.84
N ALA A 216 -5.31 -8.88 -19.02
CA ALA A 216 -3.90 -8.87 -19.36
C ALA A 216 -3.00 -9.37 -18.22
N ASN A 217 -1.79 -9.82 -18.57
CA ASN A 217 -0.78 -10.22 -17.60
C ASN A 217 -0.33 -9.00 -16.79
N ILE A 218 -0.27 -9.16 -15.46
CA ILE A 218 0.09 -8.08 -14.54
C ILE A 218 1.52 -7.58 -14.78
N HIS A 219 2.47 -8.44 -15.15
CA HIS A 219 3.83 -8.04 -15.48
C HIS A 219 3.89 -7.18 -16.75
N ASP A 220 3.08 -7.52 -17.75
CA ASP A 220 3.00 -6.75 -18.99
C ASP A 220 2.38 -5.38 -18.70
N LEU A 221 1.30 -5.33 -17.91
CA LEU A 221 0.68 -4.07 -17.48
C LEU A 221 1.65 -3.21 -16.67
N LEU A 222 2.39 -3.79 -15.71
CA LEU A 222 3.38 -3.05 -14.92
C LEU A 222 4.48 -2.45 -15.81
N SER A 223 5.00 -3.23 -16.75
CA SER A 223 6.09 -2.79 -17.63
C SER A 223 5.60 -1.73 -18.62
N ASN A 224 4.51 -2.03 -19.33
CA ASN A 224 4.09 -1.24 -20.48
C ASN A 224 3.07 -0.16 -20.12
N SER A 225 2.12 -0.43 -19.22
CA SER A 225 1.02 0.48 -18.88
C SER A 225 1.32 1.40 -17.69
N PHE A 226 2.24 1.03 -16.80
CA PHE A 226 2.70 1.86 -15.67
C PHE A 226 4.10 2.44 -15.85
N PHE A 227 4.66 2.33 -17.06
CA PHE A 227 5.95 2.94 -17.44
C PHE A 227 7.11 2.56 -16.52
N MET A 228 7.13 1.32 -16.03
CA MET A 228 8.24 0.84 -15.21
C MET A 228 9.42 0.43 -16.10
N ASP A 229 10.62 0.92 -15.80
CA ASP A 229 11.85 0.52 -16.49
C ASP A 229 12.20 -0.96 -16.27
N SER A 230 11.71 -1.57 -15.19
CA SER A 230 12.02 -2.94 -14.78
C SER A 230 10.99 -3.47 -13.79
N THR A 231 10.66 -4.77 -13.87
CA THR A 231 9.86 -5.50 -12.87
C THR A 231 10.70 -6.03 -11.70
N ILE A 232 12.03 -5.92 -11.79
CA ILE A 232 12.99 -6.27 -10.75
C ILE A 232 13.31 -5.02 -9.94
N GLY A 233 13.27 -5.14 -8.62
CA GLY A 233 13.65 -4.05 -7.71
C GLY A 233 15.07 -3.55 -7.95
N GLU A 234 15.25 -2.23 -7.91
CA GLU A 234 16.48 -1.55 -8.29
C GLU A 234 17.70 -2.07 -7.51
N PHE A 235 17.57 -2.24 -6.19
CA PHE A 235 18.64 -2.79 -5.36
C PHE A 235 19.10 -4.18 -5.81
N ALA A 236 18.15 -5.08 -6.12
CA ALA A 236 18.47 -6.42 -6.60
C ALA A 236 19.09 -6.35 -8.00
N SER A 237 18.56 -5.48 -8.87
CA SER A 237 19.11 -5.21 -10.20
C SER A 237 20.58 -4.79 -10.11
N ASP A 238 20.93 -3.89 -9.19
CA ASP A 238 22.30 -3.43 -8.98
C ASP A 238 23.24 -4.55 -8.52
N LYS A 239 22.77 -5.44 -7.63
CA LYS A 239 23.58 -6.59 -7.18
C LYS A 239 23.80 -7.61 -8.29
N ILE A 240 22.79 -7.84 -9.15
CA ILE A 240 22.91 -8.71 -10.32
C ILE A 240 23.89 -8.09 -11.33
N LYS A 241 23.75 -6.78 -11.61
CA LYS A 241 24.65 -6.02 -12.50
C LYS A 241 26.09 -6.06 -12.03
N GLU A 242 26.36 -6.04 -10.72
CA GLU A 242 27.72 -6.17 -10.18
C GLU A 242 28.40 -7.48 -10.62
N ILE A 243 27.68 -8.61 -10.59
CA ILE A 243 28.18 -9.92 -11.04
C ILE A 243 28.39 -9.92 -12.54
N VAL A 244 27.42 -9.41 -13.30
CA VAL A 244 27.45 -9.35 -14.76
C VAL A 244 28.61 -8.47 -15.25
N ASN A 245 28.82 -7.30 -14.62
CA ASN A 245 29.94 -6.42 -14.95
C ASN A 245 31.28 -7.07 -14.63
N PHE A 246 31.40 -7.76 -13.50
CA PHE A 246 32.62 -8.50 -13.17
C PHE A 246 32.89 -9.62 -14.18
N TYR A 247 31.85 -10.34 -14.60
CA TYR A 247 31.95 -11.32 -15.68
C TYR A 247 32.50 -10.68 -16.96
N TYR A 248 31.97 -9.53 -17.38
CA TYR A 248 32.50 -8.82 -18.56
C TYR A 248 33.94 -8.34 -18.37
N GLU A 249 34.35 -7.88 -17.17
CA GLU A 249 35.76 -7.54 -16.89
C GLU A 249 36.71 -8.73 -17.12
N VAL A 250 36.25 -9.95 -16.82
CA VAL A 250 37.01 -11.20 -17.04
C VAL A 250 36.97 -11.64 -18.50
N VAL A 251 35.83 -11.55 -19.17
CA VAL A 251 35.64 -11.99 -20.57
C VAL A 251 36.40 -11.10 -21.54
N ASP A 252 36.25 -9.78 -21.42
CA ASP A 252 36.69 -8.87 -22.49
C ASP A 252 38.21 -8.79 -22.59
N GLY A 253 38.97 -9.28 -21.60
CA GLY A 253 40.44 -9.23 -21.57
C GLY A 253 41.03 -7.81 -21.71
N LYS A 254 40.16 -6.79 -21.69
CA LYS A 254 40.43 -5.37 -21.93
C LYS A 254 40.46 -4.55 -20.64
N SER A 255 40.25 -5.17 -19.48
CA SER A 255 40.56 -4.47 -18.24
C SER A 255 42.08 -4.26 -18.20
N GLU A 256 42.54 -3.04 -17.90
CA GLU A 256 43.96 -2.77 -17.62
C GLU A 256 44.45 -3.55 -16.38
N LYS A 257 43.53 -4.16 -15.63
CA LYS A 257 43.79 -4.93 -14.43
C LYS A 257 44.46 -6.26 -14.79
N SER A 258 45.56 -6.57 -14.12
CA SER A 258 46.21 -7.88 -14.23
C SER A 258 45.30 -9.01 -13.76
N ILE A 259 45.44 -10.21 -14.35
CA ILE A 259 44.71 -11.43 -13.93
C ILE A 259 44.84 -11.69 -12.42
N LYS A 260 46.00 -11.37 -11.83
CA LYS A 260 46.24 -11.52 -10.39
C LYS A 260 45.32 -10.62 -9.57
N TYR A 261 45.16 -9.36 -9.97
CA TYR A 261 44.26 -8.42 -9.31
C TYR A 261 42.81 -8.87 -9.40
N LEU A 262 42.35 -9.31 -10.59
CA LEU A 262 40.99 -9.81 -10.78
C LEU A 262 40.72 -11.06 -9.92
N ASN A 263 41.71 -11.94 -9.74
CA ASN A 263 41.57 -13.11 -8.87
C ASN A 263 41.42 -12.71 -7.39
N GLU A 264 42.28 -11.81 -6.89
CA GLU A 264 42.16 -11.28 -5.51
C GLU A 264 40.82 -10.56 -5.29
N GLU A 265 40.38 -9.76 -6.27
CA GLU A 265 39.08 -9.08 -6.25
C GLU A 265 37.92 -10.10 -6.20
N TYR A 266 37.95 -11.11 -7.07
CA TYR A 266 36.94 -12.18 -7.08
C TYR A 266 36.90 -12.92 -5.75
N LEU A 267 38.04 -13.33 -5.20
CA LEU A 267 38.10 -14.05 -3.91
C LEU A 267 37.47 -13.23 -2.78
N SER A 268 37.65 -11.91 -2.78
CA SER A 268 37.02 -11.02 -1.79
C SER A 268 35.49 -10.93 -1.94
N LYS A 269 34.96 -11.11 -3.16
CA LYS A 269 33.52 -11.01 -3.49
C LYS A 269 32.83 -12.37 -3.60
N ARG A 270 33.57 -13.47 -3.60
CA ARG A 270 33.09 -14.81 -3.95
C ARG A 270 31.88 -15.25 -3.12
N GLU A 271 31.97 -15.11 -1.80
CA GLU A 271 30.89 -15.48 -0.89
C GLU A 271 29.64 -14.64 -1.15
N LYS A 272 29.82 -13.32 -1.33
CA LYS A 272 28.73 -12.40 -1.67
C LYS A 272 28.08 -12.77 -3.00
N PHE A 273 28.84 -13.10 -4.03
CA PHE A 273 28.30 -13.48 -5.34
C PHE A 273 27.49 -14.77 -5.27
N HIS A 274 27.99 -15.79 -4.58
CA HIS A 274 27.25 -17.04 -4.38
C HIS A 274 25.97 -16.80 -3.57
N PHE A 275 26.03 -15.99 -2.50
CA PHE A 275 24.85 -15.63 -1.73
C PHE A 275 23.78 -14.92 -2.58
N ILE A 276 24.19 -13.98 -3.45
CA ILE A 276 23.27 -13.30 -4.36
C ILE A 276 22.59 -14.31 -5.28
N ILE A 277 23.35 -15.18 -5.93
CA ILE A 277 22.83 -16.19 -6.87
C ILE A 277 21.87 -17.16 -6.17
N ASP A 278 22.24 -17.63 -4.98
CA ASP A 278 21.40 -18.51 -4.17
C ASP A 278 20.08 -17.83 -3.75
N SER A 279 20.09 -16.50 -3.65
CA SER A 279 18.92 -15.67 -3.29
C SER A 279 18.07 -15.24 -4.48
N VAL A 280 18.51 -15.44 -5.73
CA VAL A 280 17.71 -15.12 -6.91
C VAL A 280 16.55 -16.11 -7.03
N GLY A 281 15.32 -15.58 -7.03
CA GLY A 281 14.11 -16.39 -7.13
C GLY A 281 13.67 -16.74 -8.55
N ASP A 282 14.26 -16.13 -9.58
CA ASP A 282 14.00 -16.45 -10.99
C ASP A 282 15.04 -17.47 -11.49
N ASP A 283 14.57 -18.68 -11.84
CA ASP A 283 15.44 -19.80 -12.25
C ASP A 283 16.26 -19.49 -13.52
N VAL A 284 15.72 -18.70 -14.44
CA VAL A 284 16.41 -18.35 -15.68
C VAL A 284 17.56 -17.38 -15.38
N ILE A 285 17.28 -16.32 -14.61
CA ILE A 285 18.32 -15.37 -14.18
C ILE A 285 19.37 -16.09 -13.35
N LYS A 286 18.96 -16.96 -12.43
CA LYS A 286 19.86 -17.75 -11.60
C LYS A 286 20.80 -18.61 -12.46
N GLY A 287 20.25 -19.38 -13.40
CA GLY A 287 21.06 -20.21 -14.30
C GLY A 287 22.05 -19.42 -15.15
N ILE A 288 21.67 -18.22 -15.61
CA ILE A 288 22.59 -17.32 -16.33
C ILE A 288 23.75 -16.88 -15.42
N LEU A 289 23.47 -16.49 -14.18
CA LEU A 289 24.50 -16.05 -13.24
C LEU A 289 25.42 -17.18 -12.78
N GLU A 290 24.89 -18.40 -12.61
CA GLU A 290 25.69 -19.59 -12.33
C GLU A 290 26.69 -19.86 -13.45
N ASN A 291 26.26 -19.75 -14.72
CA ASN A 291 27.16 -19.88 -15.87
C ASN A 291 28.24 -18.78 -15.88
N HIS A 292 27.89 -17.54 -15.54
CA HIS A 292 28.86 -16.45 -15.43
C HIS A 292 29.91 -16.72 -14.34
N ILE A 293 29.50 -17.19 -13.15
CA ILE A 293 30.42 -17.55 -12.07
C ILE A 293 31.29 -18.73 -12.46
N GLU A 294 30.72 -19.76 -13.07
CA GLU A 294 31.50 -20.91 -13.53
C GLU A 294 32.57 -20.48 -14.55
N PHE A 295 32.24 -19.56 -15.45
CA PHE A 295 33.22 -18.97 -16.36
C PHE A 295 34.31 -18.19 -15.60
N ILE A 296 33.94 -17.33 -14.66
CA ILE A 296 34.89 -16.55 -13.84
C ILE A 296 35.85 -17.48 -13.11
N GLU A 297 35.33 -18.50 -12.43
CA GLU A 297 36.12 -19.46 -11.65
C GLU A 297 37.06 -20.27 -12.55
N ASN A 298 36.59 -20.71 -13.72
CA ASN A 298 37.40 -21.45 -14.68
C ASN A 298 38.56 -20.63 -15.27
N ASN A 299 38.37 -19.32 -15.45
CA ASN A 299 39.39 -18.44 -16.05
C ASN A 299 40.34 -17.82 -15.01
N LEU A 300 39.88 -17.53 -13.78
CA LEU A 300 40.69 -16.89 -12.75
C LEU A 300 41.37 -17.88 -11.79
N LEU A 301 40.69 -18.97 -11.39
CA LEU A 301 41.18 -19.91 -10.36
C LEU A 301 41.93 -21.13 -10.93
N GLY A 302 41.84 -21.40 -12.23
CA GLY A 302 42.61 -22.43 -12.92
C GLY A 302 42.36 -23.88 -12.42
N LYS A 303 43.36 -24.78 -12.60
CA LYS A 303 43.25 -26.24 -12.38
C LYS A 303 42.73 -26.67 -10.99
N SER A 304 42.95 -25.87 -9.95
CA SER A 304 42.51 -26.16 -8.58
C SER A 304 40.98 -26.14 -8.44
N TYR A 305 40.31 -25.21 -9.12
CA TYR A 305 38.85 -25.16 -9.14
C TYR A 305 38.24 -26.35 -9.90
N ARG A 306 38.82 -26.71 -11.05
CA ARG A 306 38.35 -27.87 -11.85
C ARG A 306 38.35 -29.16 -11.04
N GLN A 307 39.36 -29.38 -10.19
CA GLN A 307 39.42 -30.54 -9.29
C GLN A 307 38.33 -30.49 -8.20
N SER A 308 38.10 -29.33 -7.59
CA SER A 308 37.02 -29.16 -6.60
C SER A 308 35.61 -29.29 -7.20
N ARG A 309 35.41 -28.83 -8.45
CA ARG A 309 34.15 -28.96 -9.19
C ARG A 309 33.85 -30.40 -9.56
N ILE A 310 34.85 -31.14 -10.06
CA ILE A 310 34.74 -32.59 -10.31
C ILE A 310 34.30 -33.31 -9.02
N ALA A 311 34.95 -33.03 -7.90
CA ALA A 311 34.60 -33.65 -6.62
C ALA A 311 33.16 -33.31 -6.15
N LYS A 312 32.66 -32.10 -6.42
CA LYS A 312 31.30 -31.68 -6.06
C LYS A 312 30.24 -32.38 -6.93
N LEU A 313 30.47 -32.41 -8.25
CA LEU A 313 29.60 -33.08 -9.22
C LEU A 313 29.56 -34.59 -9.01
N GLU A 314 30.69 -35.23 -8.69
CA GLU A 314 30.73 -36.65 -8.33
C GLU A 314 29.87 -36.96 -7.10
N LYS A 315 29.88 -36.06 -6.10
CA LYS A 315 29.08 -36.18 -4.87
C LYS A 315 27.58 -36.08 -5.14
N GLU A 316 27.20 -35.14 -5.98
CA GLU A 316 25.81 -34.89 -6.38
C GLU A 316 25.27 -36.02 -7.26
N LEU A 317 26.09 -36.52 -8.20
CA LEU A 317 25.80 -37.71 -9.00
C LEU A 317 25.60 -38.96 -8.11
N MET A 318 26.40 -39.10 -7.06
CA MET A 318 26.24 -40.17 -6.07
C MET A 318 24.92 -40.08 -5.31
N GLN A 319 24.49 -38.87 -4.92
CA GLN A 319 23.21 -38.65 -4.25
C GLN A 319 22.02 -38.93 -5.16
N LEU A 320 22.06 -38.47 -6.41
CA LEU A 320 21.00 -38.73 -7.39
C LEU A 320 20.87 -40.22 -7.73
N ARG A 321 21.99 -40.94 -7.83
CA ARG A 321 21.97 -42.41 -8.00
C ARG A 321 21.35 -43.11 -6.80
N ARG A 322 21.69 -42.69 -5.58
CA ARG A 322 21.10 -43.22 -4.34
C ARG A 322 19.60 -42.99 -4.18
N ASN A 323 19.06 -41.96 -4.82
CA ASN A 323 17.64 -41.65 -4.78
C ASN A 323 16.84 -42.34 -5.90
N ASN A 324 17.51 -42.98 -6.86
CA ASN A 324 16.91 -43.69 -7.99
C ASN A 324 17.00 -45.23 -7.89
N ASP A 325 17.69 -45.75 -6.87
CA ASP A 325 17.65 -47.15 -6.42
C ASP A 325 16.70 -47.28 -5.22
#